data_AF-A0A835MH64-F1
#
_entry.id   AF-A0A835MH64-F1
#
_cell.length_a   1.000
_cell.length_b   1.000
_cell.length_c   1.000
_cell.angle_alpha   90.00
_cell.angle_beta   90.00
_cell.angle_gamma   90.00
#
_symmetry.space_group_name_H-M   'P 1'
#
loop_
_entity.id
_entity.type
_entity.pdbx_description
1 polymer ?
#
loop_
_entity_poly.entity_id
_entity_poly.type
_entity_poly.pdbx_seq_one_letter_code
_entity_poly.pdbx_strand_id
1 'polypeptide(L)'
;MSHWYFTAFVLFLLIVAQPTASVNQIDLQTALEDMRAMSYHGFVILLQMLNSDRNSLKDHGQLTFLMPDDAQLSSSAISREQLREFLLSHSLPTALPLNNLIHLPTGTIMPSSFAANKTITITNHGRLNFVVNNARIVEPNICSSASIKCHGVANIIGYGNAVPLNPHELPHKVSGDSPVIPNHPKVPSSSKFFLGTVPPMQ
;
A
#
# COMPACT_ATOMS: atom_id res chain seq x y z
N MET A 1 37.60 -7.28 -40.07
CA MET A 1 36.12 -7.29 -39.96
C MET A 1 35.59 -7.31 -38.52
N SER A 2 36.40 -7.58 -37.47
CA SER A 2 35.90 -7.64 -36.08
C SER A 2 35.68 -6.27 -35.42
N HIS A 3 36.41 -5.22 -35.81
CA HIS A 3 36.28 -3.90 -35.20
C HIS A 3 34.91 -3.24 -35.43
N TRP A 4 34.26 -3.53 -36.56
CA TRP A 4 32.92 -3.00 -36.88
C TRP A 4 31.83 -3.58 -35.97
N TYR A 5 31.95 -4.85 -35.58
CA TYR A 5 31.03 -5.48 -34.64
C TYR A 5 31.24 -4.97 -33.22
N PHE A 6 32.48 -4.69 -32.84
CA PHE A 6 32.79 -4.15 -31.52
C PHE A 6 32.25 -2.72 -31.36
N THR A 7 32.39 -1.87 -32.38
CA THR A 7 31.80 -0.52 -32.35
C THR A 7 30.28 -0.56 -32.38
N ALA A 8 29.67 -1.44 -33.19
CA ALA A 8 28.22 -1.60 -33.22
C ALA A 8 27.66 -2.13 -31.88
N PHE A 9 28.39 -3.04 -31.21
CA PHE A 9 28.01 -3.57 -29.90
C PHE A 9 28.13 -2.52 -28.78
N VAL A 10 29.19 -1.70 -28.78
CA VAL A 10 29.34 -0.58 -27.84
C VAL A 10 28.26 0.49 -28.08
N LEU A 11 27.93 0.79 -29.33
CA LEU A 11 26.83 1.72 -29.66
C LEU A 11 25.47 1.16 -29.20
N PHE A 12 25.25 -0.15 -29.36
CA PHE A 12 24.03 -0.82 -28.89
C PHE A 12 23.92 -0.78 -27.36
N LEU A 13 25.02 -0.97 -26.62
CA LEU A 13 25.03 -0.86 -25.15
C LEU A 13 24.76 0.57 -24.66
N LEU A 14 25.21 1.60 -25.39
CA LEU A 14 24.91 3.00 -25.07
C LEU A 14 23.44 3.37 -25.35
N ILE A 15 22.77 2.73 -26.30
CA ILE A 15 21.35 2.96 -26.62
C ILE A 15 20.43 2.29 -25.59
N VAL A 16 20.87 1.20 -24.95
CA VAL A 16 20.08 0.47 -23.92
C VAL A 16 20.20 1.11 -22.52
N ALA A 17 21.05 2.12 -22.35
CA ALA A 17 21.06 2.94 -21.14
C ALA A 17 19.83 3.85 -21.11
N GLN A 18 18.68 3.29 -20.75
CA GLN A 18 17.51 4.09 -20.40
C GLN A 18 17.90 5.00 -19.23
N PRO A 19 17.65 6.31 -19.29
CA PRO A 19 17.83 7.15 -18.12
C PRO A 19 16.93 6.60 -17.03
N THR A 20 17.53 6.09 -15.95
CA THR A 20 16.80 5.83 -14.71
C THR A 20 16.35 7.20 -14.22
N ALA A 21 15.16 7.62 -14.63
CA ALA A 21 14.49 8.75 -14.01
C ALA A 21 14.48 8.45 -12.51
N SER A 22 14.75 9.44 -11.69
CA SER A 22 14.49 9.35 -10.25
C SER A 22 13.11 9.94 -10.00
N VAL A 23 12.42 9.49 -8.95
CA VAL A 23 11.18 10.13 -8.51
C VAL A 23 11.46 11.63 -8.33
N ASN A 24 10.72 12.45 -9.05
CA ASN A 24 10.83 13.90 -8.96
C ASN A 24 10.28 14.36 -7.61
N GLN A 25 10.99 15.26 -6.93
CA GLN A 25 10.56 15.82 -5.65
C GLN A 25 9.19 16.51 -5.75
N ILE A 26 8.89 17.15 -6.88
CA ILE A 26 7.59 17.78 -7.14
C ILE A 26 6.49 16.72 -7.18
N ASP A 27 6.71 15.64 -7.92
CA ASP A 27 5.77 14.51 -8.02
C ASP A 27 5.53 13.85 -6.65
N LEU A 28 6.59 13.67 -5.85
CA LEU A 28 6.48 13.17 -4.50
C LEU A 28 5.65 14.09 -3.62
N GLN A 29 5.88 15.40 -3.66
CA GLN A 29 5.13 16.35 -2.85
C GLN A 29 3.65 16.37 -3.23
N THR A 30 3.33 16.40 -4.53
CA THR A 30 1.94 16.30 -5.03
C THR A 30 1.28 15.00 -4.57
N ALA A 31 1.96 13.86 -4.71
CA ALA A 31 1.43 12.58 -4.24
C ALA A 31 1.15 12.58 -2.72
N LEU A 32 2.06 13.13 -1.90
CA LEU A 32 1.85 13.23 -0.46
C LEU A 32 0.66 14.14 -0.10
N GLU A 33 0.42 15.20 -0.85
CA GLU A 33 -0.74 16.08 -0.65
C GLU A 33 -2.05 15.37 -1.01
N ASP A 34 -2.09 14.68 -2.15
CA ASP A 34 -3.24 13.88 -2.58
C ASP A 34 -3.57 12.76 -1.57
N MET A 35 -2.54 12.04 -1.09
CA MET A 35 -2.70 11.01 -0.05
C MET A 35 -3.30 11.57 1.24
N ARG A 36 -2.86 12.76 1.68
CA ARG A 36 -3.41 13.43 2.88
C ARG A 36 -4.85 13.87 2.66
N ALA A 37 -5.18 14.40 1.48
CA ALA A 37 -6.54 14.81 1.14
C ALA A 37 -7.52 13.62 1.20
N MET A 38 -7.02 12.42 0.91
CA MET A 38 -7.78 11.16 0.97
C MET A 38 -7.64 10.41 2.31
N SER A 39 -7.12 11.05 3.36
CA SER A 39 -7.00 10.50 4.73
C SER A 39 -6.04 9.30 4.91
N TYR A 40 -5.03 9.14 4.05
CA TYR A 40 -3.96 8.14 4.22
C TYR A 40 -2.76 8.74 4.99
N HIS A 41 -3.00 9.29 6.18
CA HIS A 41 -2.00 10.05 6.92
C HIS A 41 -0.86 9.19 7.46
N GLY A 42 -1.18 7.98 7.94
CA GLY A 42 -0.20 7.02 8.44
C GLY A 42 0.79 6.64 7.36
N PHE A 43 0.31 6.33 6.15
CA PHE A 43 1.16 5.96 5.03
C PHE A 43 2.08 7.13 4.63
N VAL A 44 1.54 8.35 4.59
CA VAL A 44 2.30 9.59 4.33
C VAL A 44 3.42 9.78 5.34
N ILE A 45 3.15 9.61 6.65
CA ILE A 45 4.15 9.77 7.70
C ILE A 45 5.30 8.76 7.51
N LEU A 46 4.96 7.49 7.28
CA LEU A 46 5.94 6.44 7.01
C LEU A 46 6.78 6.76 5.77
N LEU A 47 6.15 7.23 4.69
CA LEU A 47 6.83 7.58 3.45
C LEU A 47 7.77 8.78 3.62
N GLN A 48 7.37 9.79 4.40
CA GLN A 48 8.23 10.92 4.74
C GLN A 48 9.42 10.52 5.60
N MET A 49 9.24 9.61 6.56
CA MET A 49 10.34 9.04 7.34
C MET A 49 11.35 8.35 6.42
N LEU A 50 10.88 7.51 5.49
CA LEU A 50 11.75 6.81 4.53
C LEU A 50 12.49 7.78 3.60
N ASN A 51 11.81 8.80 3.08
CA ASN A 51 12.43 9.78 2.19
C ASN A 51 13.53 10.61 2.88
N SER A 52 13.40 10.82 4.19
CA SER A 52 14.39 11.53 5.00
C SER A 52 15.69 10.73 5.18
N ASP A 53 15.64 9.39 5.15
CA ASP A 53 16.78 8.49 5.39
C ASP A 53 17.70 8.29 4.14
N ARG A 54 17.80 9.31 3.27
CA ARG A 54 18.68 9.43 2.07
C ARG A 54 18.35 8.48 0.91
N ASN A 55 17.89 9.05 -0.20
CA ASN A 55 17.76 8.45 -1.55
C ASN A 55 16.90 7.17 -1.67
N SER A 56 16.20 6.73 -0.62
CA SER A 56 15.48 5.45 -0.64
C SER A 56 14.43 5.31 -1.75
N LEU A 57 13.84 6.41 -2.21
CA LEU A 57 12.87 6.42 -3.32
C LEU A 57 13.47 6.89 -4.65
N LYS A 58 14.69 7.47 -4.63
CA LYS A 58 15.30 8.07 -5.83
C LYS A 58 15.81 7.03 -6.81
N ASP A 59 16.05 5.81 -6.35
CA ASP A 59 16.42 4.67 -7.20
C ASP A 59 15.26 4.21 -8.09
N HIS A 60 14.04 4.72 -7.84
CA HIS A 60 12.86 4.43 -8.62
C HIS A 60 12.51 5.65 -9.48
N GLY A 61 12.16 5.46 -10.75
CA GLY A 61 11.69 6.55 -11.62
C GLY A 61 10.19 6.68 -11.71
N GLN A 62 9.50 5.60 -11.38
CA GLN A 62 8.05 5.50 -11.36
C GLN A 62 7.64 4.52 -10.28
N LEU A 63 6.54 4.84 -9.59
CA LEU A 63 6.01 4.00 -8.51
C LEU A 63 4.49 3.97 -8.56
N THR A 64 3.92 2.83 -8.16
CA THR A 64 2.53 2.75 -7.74
C THR A 64 2.49 2.31 -6.29
N PHE A 65 2.02 3.16 -5.39
CA PHE A 65 1.77 2.78 -4.00
C PHE A 65 0.41 2.10 -3.84
N LEU A 66 0.41 1.03 -3.07
CA LEU A 66 -0.76 0.26 -2.66
C LEU A 66 -0.92 0.46 -1.14
N MET A 67 -1.74 1.44 -0.76
CA MET A 67 -1.71 2.04 0.58
C MET A 67 -2.79 1.44 1.47
N PRO A 68 -2.43 0.70 2.53
CA PRO A 68 -3.39 0.37 3.58
C PRO A 68 -3.88 1.65 4.28
N ASP A 69 -5.11 1.63 4.77
CA ASP A 69 -5.63 2.74 5.58
C ASP A 69 -4.94 2.84 6.95
N ASP A 70 -5.19 3.95 7.63
CA ASP A 70 -4.55 4.25 8.93
C ASP A 70 -4.94 3.23 10.02
N ALA A 71 -6.11 2.60 9.94
CA ALA A 71 -6.52 1.57 10.89
C ALA A 71 -5.69 0.29 10.70
N GLN A 72 -5.51 -0.16 9.47
CA GLN A 72 -4.62 -1.29 9.14
C GLN A 72 -3.18 -1.00 9.57
N LEU A 73 -2.66 0.20 9.29
CA LEU A 73 -1.32 0.59 9.69
C LEU A 73 -1.14 0.62 11.21
N SER A 74 -2.11 1.15 11.96
CA SER A 74 -2.04 1.26 13.42
C SER A 74 -1.99 -0.10 14.13
N SER A 75 -2.56 -1.14 13.51
CA SER A 75 -2.55 -2.51 14.04
C SER A 75 -1.30 -3.31 13.68
N SER A 76 -0.36 -2.69 12.95
CA SER A 76 0.81 -3.37 12.39
C SER A 76 2.09 -3.03 13.14
N ALA A 77 2.90 -4.06 13.40
CA ALA A 77 4.23 -3.89 13.99
C ALA A 77 5.27 -3.59 12.91
N ILE A 78 5.41 -2.31 12.54
CA ILE A 78 6.43 -1.84 11.59
C ILE A 78 7.60 -1.25 12.37
N SER A 79 8.75 -1.94 12.39
CA SER A 79 9.97 -1.39 12.99
C SER A 79 10.63 -0.39 12.04
N ARG A 80 11.52 0.47 12.56
CA ARG A 80 12.26 1.44 11.74
C ARG A 80 13.13 0.73 10.69
N GLU A 81 13.74 -0.39 11.05
CA GLU A 81 14.59 -1.20 10.18
C GLU A 81 13.79 -1.84 9.04
N GLN A 82 12.51 -2.15 9.30
CA GLN A 82 11.60 -2.75 8.33
C GLN A 82 10.81 -1.72 7.51
N LEU A 83 10.91 -0.42 7.81
CA LEU A 83 10.15 0.64 7.16
C LEU A 83 10.32 0.64 5.64
N ARG A 84 11.58 0.56 5.16
CA ARG A 84 11.90 0.51 3.72
C ARG A 84 11.26 -0.72 3.07
N GLU A 85 11.42 -1.87 3.69
CA GLU A 85 10.85 -3.13 3.20
C GLU A 85 9.32 -3.07 3.16
N PHE A 86 8.69 -2.55 4.21
CA PHE A 86 7.25 -2.39 4.31
C PHE A 86 6.71 -1.52 3.16
N LEU A 87 7.23 -0.31 3.00
CA LEU A 87 6.77 0.63 1.98
C LEU A 87 7.04 0.15 0.55
N LEU A 88 8.24 -0.36 0.29
CA LEU A 88 8.58 -0.83 -1.06
C LEU A 88 7.86 -2.13 -1.43
N SER A 89 7.55 -2.98 -0.45
CA SER A 89 6.65 -4.13 -0.66
C SER A 89 5.18 -3.72 -0.76
N HIS A 90 4.82 -2.47 -0.49
CA HIS A 90 3.52 -1.90 -0.81
C HIS A 90 3.58 -1.03 -2.07
N SER A 91 4.47 -1.38 -3.00
CA SER A 91 4.57 -0.65 -4.27
C SER A 91 4.99 -1.51 -5.45
N LEU A 92 4.60 -1.07 -6.64
CA LEU A 92 5.06 -1.59 -7.93
C LEU A 92 6.08 -0.62 -8.54
N PRO A 93 7.13 -1.11 -9.24
CA PRO A 93 8.18 -0.28 -9.82
C PRO A 93 7.77 0.39 -11.14
N THR A 94 6.47 0.62 -11.34
CA THR A 94 5.88 1.22 -12.52
C THR A 94 4.68 2.09 -12.11
N ALA A 95 4.42 3.17 -12.84
CA ALA A 95 3.29 4.05 -12.61
C ALA A 95 2.03 3.52 -13.31
N LEU A 96 1.13 2.87 -12.56
CA LEU A 96 -0.03 2.17 -13.06
C LEU A 96 -1.32 2.80 -12.52
N PRO A 97 -2.04 3.61 -13.30
CA PRO A 97 -3.40 3.98 -12.95
C PRO A 97 -4.31 2.76 -12.98
N LEU A 98 -5.47 2.84 -12.32
CA LEU A 98 -6.42 1.72 -12.24
C LEU A 98 -6.82 1.23 -13.63
N ASN A 99 -7.01 2.14 -14.59
CA ASN A 99 -7.37 1.76 -15.96
C ASN A 99 -6.34 0.82 -16.58
N ASN A 100 -5.05 0.90 -16.24
CA ASN A 100 -4.06 -0.04 -16.74
C ASN A 100 -4.09 -1.35 -15.95
N LEU A 101 -4.26 -1.27 -14.63
CA LEU A 101 -4.33 -2.43 -13.74
C LEU A 101 -5.47 -3.37 -14.11
N ILE A 102 -6.67 -2.85 -14.38
CA ILE A 102 -7.85 -3.68 -14.69
C ILE A 102 -7.76 -4.45 -16.00
N HIS A 103 -6.90 -4.02 -16.93
CA HIS A 103 -6.68 -4.73 -18.20
C HIS A 103 -5.62 -5.82 -18.08
N LEU A 104 -4.94 -5.93 -16.93
CA LEU A 104 -4.03 -7.04 -16.69
C LEU A 104 -4.83 -8.34 -16.55
N PRO A 105 -4.42 -9.42 -17.23
CA PRO A 105 -5.03 -10.73 -17.04
C PRO A 105 -4.97 -11.18 -15.58
N THR A 106 -6.02 -11.83 -15.10
CA THR A 106 -6.00 -12.52 -13.81
C THR A 106 -4.86 -13.55 -13.77
N GLY A 107 -4.10 -13.55 -12.69
CA GLY A 107 -2.89 -14.34 -12.53
C GLY A 107 -1.60 -13.63 -12.95
N THR A 108 -1.66 -12.38 -13.43
CA THR A 108 -0.45 -11.59 -13.72
C THR A 108 0.40 -11.44 -12.46
N ILE A 109 1.70 -11.74 -12.57
CA ILE A 109 2.67 -11.63 -11.47
C ILE A 109 3.60 -10.46 -11.76
N MET A 110 3.67 -9.49 -10.85
CA MET A 110 4.53 -8.33 -10.94
C MET A 110 5.53 -8.32 -9.77
N PRO A 111 6.77 -7.85 -9.95
CA PRO A 111 7.66 -7.63 -8.82
C PRO A 111 7.15 -6.44 -7.99
N SER A 112 7.29 -6.54 -6.66
CA SER A 112 7.25 -5.34 -5.82
C SER A 112 8.51 -4.51 -6.02
N SER A 113 8.50 -3.25 -5.60
CA SER A 113 9.68 -2.38 -5.66
C SER A 113 10.77 -2.73 -4.64
N PHE A 114 10.52 -3.65 -3.71
CA PHE A 114 11.51 -4.04 -2.70
C PHE A 114 12.49 -5.09 -3.22
N ALA A 115 11.98 -6.26 -3.61
CA ALA A 115 12.78 -7.40 -4.01
C ALA A 115 12.00 -8.31 -4.95
N ALA A 116 12.70 -8.99 -5.86
CA ALA A 116 12.09 -9.84 -6.87
C ALA A 116 11.33 -11.06 -6.30
N ASN A 117 11.65 -11.49 -5.07
CA ASN A 117 10.95 -12.58 -4.38
C ASN A 117 9.64 -12.14 -3.70
N LYS A 118 9.39 -10.83 -3.59
CA LYS A 118 8.11 -10.28 -3.13
C LYS A 118 7.30 -9.88 -4.36
N THR A 119 6.43 -10.78 -4.81
CA THR A 119 5.62 -10.57 -6.00
C THR A 119 4.17 -10.21 -5.66
N ILE A 120 3.59 -9.38 -6.51
CA ILE A 120 2.19 -8.96 -6.48
C ILE A 120 1.47 -9.69 -7.61
N THR A 121 0.56 -10.58 -7.24
CA THR A 121 -0.35 -11.29 -8.13
C THR A 121 -1.64 -10.50 -8.26
N ILE A 122 -2.02 -10.24 -9.50
CA ILE A 122 -3.26 -9.55 -9.85
C ILE A 122 -4.39 -10.57 -10.00
N THR A 123 -5.49 -10.34 -9.31
CA THR A 123 -6.73 -11.10 -9.50
C THR A 123 -7.86 -10.13 -9.82
N ASN A 124 -8.37 -10.21 -11.04
CA ASN A 124 -9.50 -9.41 -11.49
C ASN A 124 -10.77 -10.28 -11.49
N HIS A 125 -11.69 -9.98 -10.58
CA HIS A 125 -12.99 -10.64 -10.48
C HIS A 125 -14.13 -9.82 -11.12
N GLY A 126 -13.81 -8.86 -12.00
CA GLY A 126 -14.78 -8.00 -12.68
C GLY A 126 -14.90 -6.61 -12.06
N ARG A 127 -15.99 -5.89 -12.42
CA ARG A 127 -16.09 -4.41 -12.42
C ARG A 127 -15.55 -3.65 -11.22
N LEU A 128 -15.55 -4.21 -10.01
CA LEU A 128 -15.08 -3.55 -8.78
C LEU A 128 -14.39 -4.49 -7.79
N ASN A 129 -14.01 -5.69 -8.22
CA ASN A 129 -13.37 -6.67 -7.33
C ASN A 129 -11.98 -7.01 -7.87
N PHE A 130 -11.12 -5.98 -7.85
CA PHE A 130 -9.72 -6.06 -8.22
C PHE A 130 -8.86 -6.24 -6.97
N VAL A 131 -8.10 -7.32 -6.93
CA VAL A 131 -7.32 -7.75 -5.77
C VAL A 131 -5.85 -7.86 -6.15
N VAL A 132 -4.98 -7.34 -5.29
CA VAL A 132 -3.52 -7.46 -5.36
C VAL A 132 -3.08 -8.35 -4.19
N ASN A 133 -2.60 -9.56 -4.50
CA ASN A 133 -2.45 -10.67 -3.54
C ASN A 133 -3.76 -10.93 -2.77
N ASN A 134 -3.82 -10.54 -1.49
CA ASN A 134 -4.98 -10.65 -0.60
C ASN A 134 -5.70 -9.31 -0.39
N ALA A 135 -5.20 -8.21 -0.95
CA ALA A 135 -5.69 -6.87 -0.66
C ALA A 135 -6.55 -6.34 -1.81
N ARG A 136 -7.82 -6.02 -1.54
CA ARG A 136 -8.71 -5.41 -2.53
C ARG A 136 -8.37 -3.93 -2.68
N ILE A 137 -8.30 -3.43 -3.92
CA ILE A 137 -8.27 -1.98 -4.17
C ILE A 137 -9.63 -1.40 -3.80
N VAL A 138 -9.66 -0.51 -2.82
CA VAL A 138 -10.89 0.14 -2.32
C VAL A 138 -11.00 1.58 -2.78
N GLU A 139 -9.86 2.23 -3.04
CA GLU A 139 -9.83 3.64 -3.42
C GLU A 139 -8.80 3.88 -4.52
N PRO A 140 -9.20 3.81 -5.79
CA PRO A 140 -8.27 3.89 -6.90
C PRO A 140 -7.91 5.33 -7.28
N ASN A 141 -6.75 5.50 -7.90
CA ASN A 141 -6.30 6.74 -8.54
C ASN A 141 -6.28 7.96 -7.59
N ILE A 142 -5.78 7.78 -6.37
CA ILE A 142 -5.67 8.87 -5.39
C ILE A 142 -4.70 9.95 -5.87
N CYS A 143 -3.51 9.56 -6.35
CA CYS A 143 -2.48 10.51 -6.74
C CYS A 143 -2.60 10.95 -8.20
N SER A 144 -2.53 12.26 -8.39
CA SER A 144 -2.51 12.96 -9.68
C SER A 144 -1.12 13.08 -10.31
N SER A 145 -0.06 12.84 -9.53
CA SER A 145 1.35 12.88 -9.97
C SER A 145 1.61 12.07 -11.24
N ALA A 146 2.57 12.52 -12.07
CA ALA A 146 2.92 11.84 -13.31
C ALA A 146 3.67 10.52 -13.05
N SER A 147 4.66 10.53 -12.16
CA SER A 147 5.53 9.38 -11.86
C SER A 147 5.06 8.53 -10.67
N ILE A 148 4.15 9.04 -9.83
CA ILE A 148 3.61 8.31 -8.67
C ILE A 148 2.12 8.10 -8.83
N LYS A 149 1.69 6.83 -8.83
CA LYS A 149 0.28 6.44 -8.72
C LYS A 149 0.02 5.88 -7.33
N CYS A 150 -1.21 6.01 -6.86
CA CYS A 150 -1.58 5.57 -5.52
C CYS A 150 -2.97 4.98 -5.55
N HIS A 151 -3.13 3.82 -4.92
CA HIS A 151 -4.42 3.16 -4.72
C HIS A 151 -4.52 2.74 -3.26
N GLY A 152 -5.63 3.07 -2.62
CA GLY A 152 -5.99 2.57 -1.30
C GLY A 152 -6.36 1.09 -1.38
N VAL A 153 -5.87 0.30 -0.42
CA VAL A 153 -6.15 -1.13 -0.32
C VAL A 153 -6.74 -1.48 1.05
N ALA A 154 -7.66 -2.45 1.07
CA ALA A 154 -8.38 -2.84 2.28
C ALA A 154 -7.51 -3.52 3.35
N ASN A 155 -6.35 -4.04 2.96
CA ASN A 155 -5.50 -4.89 3.81
C ASN A 155 -4.03 -4.64 3.49
N ILE A 156 -3.17 -4.94 4.45
CA ILE A 156 -1.73 -5.09 4.19
C ILE A 156 -1.50 -6.24 3.22
N ILE A 157 -0.61 -6.01 2.25
CA ILE A 157 -0.22 -7.00 1.25
C ILE A 157 0.60 -8.09 1.94
N GLY A 158 0.04 -9.30 1.94
CA GLY A 158 0.68 -10.53 2.36
C GLY A 158 1.44 -11.17 1.21
N TYR A 159 2.60 -11.72 1.54
CA TYR A 159 3.51 -12.41 0.61
C TYR A 159 3.66 -13.91 0.92
N GLY A 160 2.66 -14.50 1.58
CA GLY A 160 2.63 -15.93 1.86
C GLY A 160 2.52 -16.77 0.58
N ASN A 161 2.93 -18.04 0.64
CA ASN A 161 2.71 -18.98 -0.46
C ASN A 161 1.23 -18.96 -0.82
N ALA A 162 0.90 -18.62 -2.06
CA ALA A 162 -0.46 -18.60 -2.56
C ALA A 162 -1.14 -19.92 -2.21
N VAL A 163 -2.01 -19.93 -1.21
CA VAL A 163 -3.01 -20.98 -1.08
C VAL A 163 -4.00 -20.66 -2.20
N PRO A 164 -4.17 -21.52 -3.21
CA PRO A 164 -5.20 -21.31 -4.20
C PRO A 164 -6.53 -21.24 -3.46
N LEU A 165 -7.24 -20.12 -3.56
CA LEU A 165 -8.63 -20.07 -3.13
C LEU A 165 -9.38 -21.09 -3.98
N ASN A 166 -9.74 -22.23 -3.38
CA ASN A 166 -10.60 -23.20 -4.02
C ASN A 166 -11.95 -22.52 -4.29
N PRO A 167 -12.41 -22.40 -5.55
CA PRO A 167 -13.66 -21.73 -5.88
C PRO A 167 -14.92 -22.39 -5.28
N HIS A 168 -14.78 -23.56 -4.65
CA HIS A 168 -15.90 -24.33 -4.08
C HIS A 168 -16.09 -24.19 -2.57
N GLU A 169 -15.27 -23.44 -1.85
CA GLU A 169 -15.45 -23.27 -0.40
C GLU A 169 -16.30 -22.03 -0.09
N LEU A 170 -17.62 -22.22 -0.06
CA LEU A 170 -18.53 -21.29 0.60
C LEU A 170 -18.07 -21.08 2.05
N PRO A 171 -18.26 -19.89 2.66
CA PRO A 171 -17.97 -19.71 4.06
C PRO A 171 -18.79 -20.72 4.84
N HIS A 172 -18.11 -21.70 5.42
CA HIS A 172 -18.71 -22.60 6.40
C HIS A 172 -19.31 -21.70 7.47
N LYS A 173 -20.65 -21.70 7.51
CA LYS A 173 -21.42 -21.11 8.59
C LYS A 173 -20.89 -21.75 9.87
N VAL A 174 -20.14 -20.98 10.65
CA VAL A 174 -19.72 -21.38 11.99
C VAL A 174 -21.02 -21.60 12.76
N SER A 175 -21.39 -22.88 12.88
CA SER A 175 -22.49 -23.32 13.73
C SER A 175 -22.14 -22.92 15.14
N GLY A 176 -23.06 -22.21 15.79
CA GLY A 176 -22.83 -21.59 17.07
C GLY A 176 -22.46 -22.60 18.14
N ASP A 177 -21.35 -22.33 18.81
CA ASP A 177 -21.25 -22.50 20.25
C ASP A 177 -21.03 -21.11 20.84
N SER A 178 -21.95 -20.71 21.72
CA SER A 178 -21.84 -19.46 22.48
C SER A 178 -20.58 -19.49 23.35
N PRO A 179 -19.77 -18.42 23.39
CA PRO A 179 -18.75 -18.30 24.41
C PRO A 179 -19.42 -18.20 25.78
N VAL A 180 -19.07 -19.12 26.68
CA VAL A 180 -19.38 -19.03 28.11
C VAL A 180 -18.76 -17.72 28.63
N ILE A 181 -19.61 -16.76 28.99
CA ILE A 181 -19.20 -15.49 29.60
C ILE A 181 -18.71 -15.78 31.03
N PRO A 182 -17.46 -15.43 31.40
CA PRO A 182 -17.04 -15.44 32.79
C PRO A 182 -17.77 -14.32 33.54
N ASN A 183 -18.34 -14.65 34.70
CA ASN A 183 -19.09 -13.73 35.56
C ASN A 183 -18.32 -12.41 35.81
N HIS A 184 -18.83 -11.31 35.25
CA HIS A 184 -18.35 -9.97 35.56
C HIS A 184 -18.92 -9.53 36.92
N PRO A 185 -18.11 -9.01 37.87
CA PRO A 185 -18.63 -8.47 39.12
C PRO A 185 -19.50 -7.22 38.88
N LYS A 186 -20.60 -7.15 39.63
CA LYS A 186 -21.64 -6.13 39.57
C LYS A 186 -21.10 -4.76 40.03
N VAL A 187 -21.02 -3.79 39.12
CA VAL A 187 -20.72 -2.39 39.44
C VAL A 187 -21.95 -1.74 40.09
N PRO A 188 -21.83 -1.05 41.24
CA PRO A 188 -22.96 -0.35 41.85
C PRO A 188 -23.29 0.94 41.08
N SER A 189 -24.59 1.16 40.85
CA SER A 189 -25.14 2.40 40.32
C SER A 189 -25.13 3.48 41.40
N SER A 190 -24.38 4.57 41.19
CA SER A 190 -24.49 5.80 41.97
C SER A 190 -24.91 6.94 41.05
N SER A 191 -26.20 7.24 41.07
CA SER A 191 -26.76 8.49 40.57
C SER A 191 -26.50 9.61 41.59
N LYS A 192 -26.42 10.84 41.06
CA LYS A 192 -26.34 12.17 41.71
C LYS A 192 -24.92 12.73 41.88
N PHE A 193 -24.53 13.60 40.94
CA PHE A 193 -23.70 14.75 41.23
C PHE A 193 -24.34 16.02 40.67
N PHE A 194 -24.20 17.07 41.46
CA PHE A 194 -24.99 18.29 41.52
C PHE A 194 -24.76 19.26 40.36
N LEU A 195 -25.83 19.93 39.94
CA LEU A 195 -25.76 21.21 39.21
C LEU A 195 -25.18 22.27 40.18
N GLY A 196 -23.95 22.72 39.91
CA GLY A 196 -23.35 23.87 40.58
C GLY A 196 -23.67 25.16 39.82
N THR A 197 -24.40 26.06 40.46
CA THR A 197 -24.67 27.43 40.01
C THR A 197 -23.42 28.32 40.11
N VAL A 198 -23.16 29.10 39.06
CA VAL A 198 -22.09 30.12 38.98
C VAL A 198 -22.56 31.43 39.63
N PRO A 199 -21.80 32.06 40.54
CA PRO A 199 -22.14 33.39 41.06
C PRO A 199 -21.66 34.53 40.13
N PRO A 200 -22.31 35.71 40.15
CA PRO A 200 -21.98 36.82 39.27
C PRO A 200 -20.72 37.57 39.72
N MET A 201 -19.97 38.09 38.75
CA MET A 201 -18.82 38.95 38.97
C MET A 201 -19.28 40.34 39.47
N GLN A 202 -18.61 40.83 40.51
CA GLN A 202 -18.53 42.25 40.83
C GLN A 202 -17.26 42.85 40.21
#